data_AF-A0A6C0GVZ2-F1
#
_entry.id   AF-A0A6C0GVZ2-F1
#
_cell.length_a   1.000
_cell.length_b   1.000
_cell.length_c   1.000
_cell.angle_alpha   90.00
_cell.angle_beta   90.00
_cell.angle_gamma   90.00
#
_symmetry.space_group_name_H-M   'P 1'
#
loop_
_entity.id
_entity.type
_entity.pdbx_description
1 polymer ?
#
loop_
_entity_poly.entity_id
_entity_poly.type
_entity_poly.pdbx_seq_one_letter_code
_entity_poly.pdbx_strand_id
1 'polypeptide(L)' 'MESFFATLKQELVYHRQYQTRKEAREDIFEYIQVWYNRKHN' A
#
# COMPACT_ATOMS: atom_id res chain seq x y z
N MET A 1 -14.53 -3.40 -11.48
CA MET A 1 -14.31 -2.66 -10.22
C MET A 1 -13.09 -3.29 -9.57
N GLU A 2 -11.92 -2.66 -9.66
CA GLU A 2 -10.74 -3.18 -8.97
C GLU A 2 -10.93 -3.01 -7.46
N SER A 3 -10.60 -4.05 -6.70
CA SER A 3 -10.62 -3.98 -5.24
C SER A 3 -9.46 -3.13 -4.76
N PHE A 4 -9.65 -2.37 -3.67
CA PHE A 4 -8.56 -1.67 -2.98
C PHE A 4 -7.32 -2.56 -2.78
N PHE A 5 -7.52 -3.84 -2.43
CA PHE A 5 -6.44 -4.79 -2.24
C PHE A 5 -5.76 -5.24 -3.55
N ALA A 6 -6.45 -5.15 -4.69
CA ALA A 6 -5.85 -5.41 -6.00
C ALA A 6 -4.87 -4.27 -6.37
N THR A 7 -5.33 -3.02 -6.25
CA THR A 7 -4.49 -1.83 -6.49
C THR A 7 -3.29 -1.76 -5.54
N LEU A 8 -3.50 -2.04 -4.24
CA LEU A 8 -2.41 -2.05 -3.26
C LEU A 8 -1.34 -3.10 -3.59
N LYS A 9 -1.76 -4.29 -4.04
CA LYS A 9 -0.81 -5.34 -4.44
C LYS A 9 -0.03 -4.97 -5.69
N GLN A 10 -0.68 -4.36 -6.67
CA GLN A 10 -0.06 -3.93 -7.91
C GLN A 10 0.96 -2.83 -7.69
N GLU A 11 0.57 -1.74 -7.06
CA GLU A 11 1.41 -0.54 -6.92
C GLU A 11 2.56 -0.72 -5.93
N LEU A 12 2.33 -1.49 -4.85
CA LEU A 12 3.26 -1.57 -3.72
C LEU A 12 3.95 -2.94 -3.62
N VAL A 13 3.18 -4.03 -3.57
CA VAL A 13 3.71 -5.36 -3.24
C VAL A 13 4.45 -6.00 -4.41
N TYR A 14 3.99 -5.83 -5.65
CA TYR A 14 4.63 -6.44 -6.82
C TYR A 14 5.85 -5.66 -7.33
N HIS A 15 5.97 -4.37 -7.00
CA HIS A 15 7.08 -3.52 -7.46
C HIS A 15 8.20 -3.34 -6.42
N ARG A 16 8.06 -3.90 -5.21
CA ARG A 16 9.04 -3.74 -4.14
C ARG A 16 9.45 -5.09 -3.55
N GLN A 17 10.75 -5.26 -3.31
CA GLN A 17 11.28 -6.38 -2.54
C GLN A 17 11.61 -5.91 -1.13
N TYR A 18 10.90 -6.47 -0.15
CA TYR A 18 11.09 -6.14 1.25
C TYR A 18 12.12 -7.06 1.89
N GLN A 19 13.12 -6.47 2.55
CA GLN A 19 14.12 -7.26 3.29
C GLN A 19 13.53 -7.82 4.58
N THR A 20 12.58 -7.10 5.18
CA THR A 20 11.94 -7.51 6.44
C THR A 20 10.43 -7.30 6.41
N ARG A 21 9.71 -8.07 7.24
CA ARG A 21 8.26 -7.87 7.44
C ARG A 21 7.92 -6.51 8.05
N LYS A 22 8.82 -5.92 8.83
CA LYS A 22 8.63 -4.61 9.44
C LYS A 22 8.56 -3.53 8.36
N GLU A 23 9.52 -3.55 7.44
CA GLU A 23 9.59 -2.63 6.31
C GLU A 23 8.33 -2.71 5.44
N ALA A 24 7.90 -3.92 5.08
CA ALA A 24 6.65 -4.13 4.35
C ALA A 24 5.43 -3.55 5.08
N ARG A 25 5.38 -3.68 6.41
CA ARG A 25 4.27 -3.19 7.22
C ARG A 25 4.23 -1.66 7.30
N GLU A 26 5.39 -1.01 7.44
CA GLU A 26 5.49 0.46 7.48
C GLU A 26 5.01 1.07 6.15
N ASP A 27 5.48 0.51 5.04
CA ASP A 27 5.08 0.87 3.68
C ASP A 27 3.59 0.72 3.41
N ILE A 28 3.01 -0.42 3.78
CA ILE A 28 1.57 -0.68 3.61
C ILE A 28 0.76 0.33 4.44
N PHE A 29 1.21 0.64 5.65
CA PHE A 29 0.52 1.59 6.52
C PHE A 29 0.54 3.01 5.94
N GLU A 30 1.70 3.46 5.45
CA GLU A 30 1.83 4.76 4.79
C GLU A 30 0.92 4.85 3.55
N TYR A 31 0.91 3.82 2.70
CA TYR A 31 0.05 3.78 1.51
C TYR A 31 -1.44 3.90 1.88
N ILE A 32 -1.89 3.18 2.93
CA ILE A 32 -3.25 3.26 3.44
C ILE A 32 -3.55 4.68 3.94
N GLN A 33 -2.66 5.29 4.72
CA GLN A 33 -2.85 6.66 5.24
C GLN A 33 -2.96 7.69 4.10
N VAL A 34 -2.08 7.62 3.10
CA VAL A 34 -2.13 8.51 1.93
C VAL A 34 -3.43 8.32 1.16
N TRP A 35 -3.87 7.08 0.96
CA TRP A 35 -5.13 6.78 0.28
C TRP A 35 -6.35 7.33 1.04
N TYR A 36 -6.41 7.15 2.36
CA TYR A 36 -7.47 7.73 3.20
C TYR A 36 -7.46 9.26 3.16
N ASN A 37 -6.28 9.90 3.22
CA ASN A 37 -6.16 11.34 3.15
C ASN A 37 -6.58 11.89 1.77
N ARG A 38 -6.28 11.17 0.68
CA ARG A 38 -6.76 11.53 -0.68
C ARG A 38 -8.27 11.36 -0.87
N LYS A 39 -8.90 10.47 -0.11
CA LYS A 39 -10.36 10.24 -0.15
C LYS A 39 -11.16 11.30 0.62
N HIS A 40 -10.51 12.00 1.53
CA HIS A 40 -11.14 12.94 2.46
C HIS A 40 -10.99 14.42 2.05
N ASN A 41 -10.22 14.68 0.99
CA ASN A 41 -9.97 15.99 0.38
C ASN A 41 -10.63 16.04 -1.00
#